data_AF-A4AKS2-F1
#
_entry.id   AF-A4AKS2-F1
#
_cell.length_a   1.000
_cell.length_b   1.000
_cell.length_c   1.000
_cell.angle_alpha   90.00
_cell.angle_beta   90.00
_cell.angle_gamma   90.00
#
_symmetry.space_group_name_H-M   'P 1'
#
loop_
_entity.id
_entity.type
_entity.pdbx_description
1 polymer ?
#
loop_
_entity_poly.entity_id
_entity_poly.type
_entity_poly.pdbx_seq_one_letter_code
_entity_poly.pdbx_strand_id
1 'polypeptide(L)' 'MFGNLTGAHLIIILVVIVLLFGAPKLPGLARSIGQSMRIFRSEVKTMKDENGDDTGSSSPNDSNGSNDSTPPKP' A
#
# COMPACT_ATOMS: atom_id res chain seq x y z
N MET A 1 -30.04 14.62 -4.82
CA MET A 1 -29.50 15.54 -3.79
C MET A 1 -28.58 14.84 -2.77
N PHE A 2 -27.83 13.78 -3.16
CA PHE A 2 -26.94 13.04 -2.24
C PHE A 2 -25.45 13.07 -2.63
N GLY A 3 -25.11 13.61 -3.81
CA GLY A 3 -23.74 13.58 -4.35
C GLY A 3 -22.72 14.46 -3.63
N ASN A 4 -23.18 15.47 -2.87
CA ASN A 4 -22.29 16.38 -2.13
C ASN A 4 -22.03 15.95 -0.67
N LEU A 5 -22.76 14.95 -0.15
CA LEU A 5 -22.56 14.53 1.24
C LEU A 5 -21.32 13.67 1.40
N THR A 6 -21.05 12.74 0.48
CA THR A 6 -19.97 11.77 0.67
C THR A 6 -18.58 12.40 0.59
N GLY A 7 -18.33 13.28 -0.39
CA GLY A 7 -17.00 13.90 -0.57
C GLY A 7 -16.62 14.85 0.58
N ALA A 8 -17.53 15.76 0.95
CA ALA A 8 -17.28 16.74 2.00
C ALA A 8 -17.23 16.11 3.40
N HIS A 9 -18.10 15.14 3.70
CA HIS A 9 -18.10 14.47 5.01
C HIS A 9 -16.81 13.66 5.22
N LEU A 10 -16.31 13.00 4.18
CA LEU A 10 -15.07 12.23 4.25
C LEU A 10 -13.87 13.13 4.56
N ILE A 11 -13.80 14.31 3.96
CA ILE A 11 -12.77 15.31 4.28
C ILE A 11 -12.89 15.77 5.74
N ILE A 12 -14.10 16.07 6.22
CA ILE A 12 -14.32 16.50 7.60
C ILE A 12 -13.87 15.43 8.60
N ILE A 13 -14.22 14.16 8.35
CA ILE A 13 -13.80 13.03 9.19
C ILE A 13 -12.27 12.88 9.17
N LEU A 14 -11.64 13.00 8.00
CA LEU A 14 -10.18 12.96 7.88
C LEU A 14 -9.52 14.05 8.74
N VAL A 15 -10.04 15.28 8.67
CA VAL A 15 -9.53 16.42 9.45
C VAL A 15 -9.66 16.16 10.95
N VAL A 16 -10.79 15.62 11.41
CA VAL A 16 -10.99 15.25 12.83
C VAL A 16 -9.97 14.18 13.26
N ILE A 17 -9.75 13.15 12.46
CA ILE A 17 -8.76 12.11 12.77
C ILE A 17 -7.34 12.70 12.83
N VAL A 18 -6.98 13.60 11.91
CA VAL A 18 -5.68 14.30 11.94
C VAL A 18 -5.54 15.15 13.21
N LEU A 19 -6.60 15.81 13.66
CA LEU A 19 -6.58 16.62 14.89
C LEU A 19 -6.43 15.76 16.15
N LEU A 20 -7.08 14.58 16.21
CA LEU A 20 -7.02 13.67 17.36
C LEU A 20 -5.69 12.90 17.43
N PHE A 21 -5.24 12.36 16.29
CA PHE A 21 -4.06 11.50 16.23
C PHE A 21 -2.78 12.27 15.89
N GLY A 22 -2.89 13.42 15.23
CA GLY A 22 -1.75 14.20 14.74
C GLY A 22 -1.23 13.73 13.37
N ALA A 23 -0.66 14.66 12.60
CA ALA A 23 -0.07 14.40 11.29
C ALA A 23 0.99 13.26 11.25
N PRO A 24 1.89 13.08 12.25
CA PRO A 24 2.91 12.02 12.17
C PRO A 24 2.39 10.62 12.54
N LYS A 25 1.22 10.49 13.21
CA LYS A 25 0.70 9.19 13.66
C LYS A 25 -0.10 8.46 12.59
N LEU A 26 -0.82 9.20 11.74
CA LEU A 26 -1.52 8.64 10.58
C LEU A 26 -0.62 7.83 9.62
N PRO A 27 0.53 8.35 9.14
CA PRO A 27 1.39 7.60 8.24
C PRO A 27 2.06 6.40 8.93
N GLY A 28 2.30 6.48 10.23
CA GLY A 28 2.81 5.36 11.02
C GLY A 28 1.81 4.21 11.11
N LEU A 29 0.55 4.52 11.45
CA LEU A 29 -0.54 3.52 11.50
C LEU A 29 -0.84 2.93 10.12
N ALA A 30 -0.84 3.76 9.07
CA ALA A 30 -1.05 3.27 7.71
C ALA A 30 0.09 2.34 7.26
N ARG A 31 1.36 2.65 7.60
CA ARG A 31 2.50 1.78 7.29
C ARG A 31 2.41 0.44 8.00
N SER A 32 2.12 0.42 9.30
CA SER A 32 2.03 -0.85 10.05
C SER A 32 0.87 -1.73 9.56
N ILE A 33 -0.29 -1.13 9.30
CA ILE A 33 -1.45 -1.84 8.72
C ILE A 33 -1.12 -2.34 7.31
N GLY A 34 -0.47 -1.51 6.48
CA GLY A 34 -0.07 -1.88 5.12
C GLY A 34 0.91 -3.04 5.07
N GLN A 35 1.87 -3.09 6.00
CA GLN A 35 2.80 -4.22 6.13
C GLN A 35 2.06 -5.51 6.50
N SER A 36 1.17 -5.48 7.49
CA SER A 36 0.35 -6.64 7.88
C SER A 36 -0.61 -7.09 6.76
N MET A 37 -1.24 -6.14 6.06
CA MET A 37 -2.10 -6.44 4.91
C MET A 37 -1.32 -7.04 3.75
N ARG A 38 -0.07 -6.64 3.51
CA ARG A 38 0.76 -7.21 2.43
C ARG A 38 1.01 -8.70 2.67
N ILE A 39 1.39 -9.06 3.90
CA ILE A 39 1.64 -10.45 4.30
C ILE A 39 0.35 -11.27 4.16
N PHE A 40 -0.75 -10.77 4.73
CA PHE A 40 -2.06 -11.41 4.63
C PHE A 40 -2.52 -11.57 3.17
N ARG A 41 -2.35 -10.56 2.32
CA ARG A 41 -2.74 -10.61 0.91
C ARG A 41 -1.86 -11.56 0.11
N SER A 42 -0.57 -11.69 0.43
CA SER A 42 0.32 -12.65 -0.21
C SER A 42 -0.06 -14.09 0.13
N GLU A 43 -0.39 -14.36 1.39
CA GLU A 43 -0.83 -15.68 1.83
C GLU A 43 -2.21 -16.05 1.26
N VAL A 44 -3.17 -15.12 1.31
CA VAL A 44 -4.49 -15.32 0.70
C VAL A 44 -4.41 -15.45 -0.83
N LYS A 45 -3.48 -14.77 -1.50
CA LYS A 45 -3.28 -14.90 -2.95
C LYS A 45 -2.74 -16.29 -3.30
N THR A 46 -1.79 -16.83 -2.53
CA THR A 46 -1.27 -18.19 -2.74
C THR A 46 -2.39 -19.23 -2.62
N MET A 47 -3.26 -19.10 -1.60
CA MET A 47 -4.39 -20.00 -1.41
C MET A 47 -5.44 -19.90 -2.54
N LYS A 48 -5.56 -18.71 -3.14
CA LYS A 48 -6.50 -18.48 -4.25
C LYS A 48 -5.94 -18.98 -5.58
N ASP A 49 -4.64 -18.81 -5.81
CA ASP A 49 -3.94 -19.29 -7.01
C ASP A 49 -3.87 -20.84 -7.03
N GLU A 50 -3.84 -21.51 -5.86
CA GLU A 50 -3.88 -22.98 -5.75
C GLU A 50 -5.24 -23.62 -6.16
N ASN A 51 -6.32 -22.83 -6.29
CA ASN A 51 -7.67 -23.33 -6.58
C ASN A 51 -8.31 -22.75 -7.87
N GLY A 52 -7.58 -22.01 -8.70
CA GLY A 52 -8.10 -21.56 -10.01
C GLY A 52 -7.32 -20.43 -10.67
N ASP A 53 -6.86 -20.74 -11.88
CA ASP A 53 -6.47 -19.84 -12.97
C ASP A 53 -5.35 -18.81 -12.74
N ASP A 54 -4.23 -19.15 -13.37
CA ASP A 54 -3.05 -18.35 -13.68
C ASP A 54 -3.41 -17.16 -14.59
N THR A 55 -3.62 -15.95 -14.06
CA THR A 55 -3.39 -14.72 -14.82
C THR A 55 -3.13 -13.50 -13.92
N GLY A 56 -2.01 -12.82 -14.14
CA GLY A 56 -1.94 -11.37 -13.92
C GLY A 56 -0.95 -10.88 -12.87
N SER A 57 0.27 -10.67 -13.34
CA SER A 57 1.34 -9.85 -12.75
C SER A 57 0.87 -8.61 -11.98
N SER A 58 1.47 -8.39 -10.80
CA SER A 58 1.66 -7.05 -10.22
C SER A 58 2.83 -7.07 -9.24
N SER A 59 4.03 -7.19 -9.80
CA SER A 59 5.26 -6.76 -9.13
C SER A 59 5.41 -5.25 -9.36
N PRO A 60 5.44 -4.40 -8.33
CA PRO A 60 5.91 -3.03 -8.50
C PRO A 60 7.40 -3.14 -8.81
N ASN A 61 7.73 -2.83 -10.06
CA ASN A 61 9.08 -2.62 -10.56
C ASN A 61 9.76 -1.51 -9.74
N ASP A 62 10.51 -1.88 -8.71
CA ASP A 62 11.43 -1.00 -7.98
C ASP A 62 12.81 -1.08 -8.65
N SER A 63 12.85 -0.62 -9.90
CA SER A 63 14.09 -0.40 -10.66
C SER A 63 14.32 1.10 -10.81
N ASN A 64 14.88 1.74 -9.79
CA ASN A 64 15.52 3.04 -9.96
C ASN A 64 16.67 3.21 -8.96
N GLY A 65 17.91 3.04 -9.44
CA GLY A 65 19.11 3.22 -8.63
C GLY A 65 20.36 2.62 -9.27
N SER A 66 20.51 2.77 -10.58
CA SER A 66 21.69 2.40 -11.35
C SER A 66 22.88 3.32 -11.02
N ASN A 67 23.69 2.95 -10.04
CA ASN A 67 25.05 3.46 -9.90
C ASN A 67 26.03 2.29 -10.01
N ASP A 68 26.21 1.90 -11.27
CA ASP A 68 27.39 1.24 -11.79
C ASP A 68 28.67 1.93 -11.31
N SER A 69 29.57 1.15 -10.71
CA SER A 69 31.00 1.45 -10.73
C SER A 69 31.78 0.14 -10.53
N THR A 70 32.20 -0.40 -11.66
CA THR A 70 33.48 -1.09 -11.91
C THR A 70 33.61 -2.61 -11.64
N PRO A 71 34.35 -3.32 -12.52
CA PRO A 71 34.09 -4.69 -12.95
C PRO A 71 34.95 -5.73 -12.21
N PRO A 72 34.56 -7.02 -12.24
CA PRO A 72 35.37 -8.09 -11.66
C PRO A 72 36.59 -8.39 -12.56
N LYS A 73 37.75 -8.62 -11.95
CA LYS A 73 38.94 -9.14 -12.64
C LYS A 73 39.48 -10.37 -11.90
N PRO A 74 40.22 -11.25 -12.62
CA PRO A 74 40.02 -12.69 -12.69
C PRO A 74 40.69 -13.49 -11.57
#